data_AF-A0A8T3ZJZ7-F1
#
_entry.id   AF-A0A8T3ZJZ7-F1
#
_cell.length_a   1.000
_cell.length_b   1.000
_cell.length_c   1.000
_cell.angle_alpha   90.00
_cell.angle_beta   90.00
_cell.angle_gamma   90.00
#
_symmetry.space_group_name_H-M   'P 1'
#
loop_
_entity.id
_entity.type
_entity.pdbx_description
1 polymer ?
#
loop_
_entity_poly.entity_id
_entity_poly.type
_entity_poly.pdbx_seq_one_letter_code
_entity_poly.pdbx_strand_id
1 'polypeptide(L)'
;MTLPFKTQQKYSALLLFSFSILILSIIPLYRTFYYNGLPPGETIYSHMFLGNYILEHGIPTMDPSIALQRPYSLDIFDLLLGILGQYIGMNLAGLVLPFVLGLLTLFFCYRLFLLILPSKQALLAGVFLVSCPVFLTIFSEATNMALLFPLLCSGFFFFFQKNWTKYLSFLSFGLLFFSGAIHVLLVILLLLCFSSTKERPFPADSLMTRIDKKYFMLLLLFLFTLFFGSLLFGGISLQLHTQGLLSLIQNFFSDFGGIFGFSVFTVVLAILSIPTLWKKKMLSPLFCFFFVVLFFLIFFVSSLYVFYLVPFFAFGALFGFEILVKHQWRLEYLSRI
;
A
#
# COMPACT_ATOMS: atom_id res chain seq x y z
N MET A 1 20.53 -18.66 25.02
CA MET A 1 20.51 -17.23 25.37
C MET A 1 19.56 -16.50 24.44
N THR A 2 18.51 -15.86 24.94
CA THR A 2 17.60 -15.02 24.16
C THR A 2 18.13 -13.59 24.13
N LEU A 3 18.32 -13.01 22.94
CA LEU A 3 18.74 -11.60 22.81
C LEU A 3 17.68 -10.66 23.42
N PRO A 4 18.07 -9.50 23.98
CA PRO A 4 17.12 -8.51 24.49
C PRO A 4 16.20 -7.99 23.37
N PHE A 5 14.95 -7.67 23.71
CA PHE A 5 13.88 -7.35 22.76
C PHE A 5 14.24 -6.22 21.77
N LYS A 6 14.82 -5.11 22.27
CA LYS A 6 15.28 -3.99 21.43
C LYS A 6 16.32 -4.42 20.39
N THR A 7 17.21 -5.33 20.78
CA THR A 7 18.25 -5.86 19.90
C THR A 7 17.65 -6.74 18.81
N GLN A 8 16.64 -7.56 19.14
CA GLN A 8 15.91 -8.35 18.14
C GLN A 8 15.17 -7.48 17.12
N GLN A 9 14.54 -6.38 17.56
CA GLN A 9 13.90 -5.42 16.66
C GLN A 9 14.91 -4.76 15.72
N LYS A 10 16.08 -4.35 16.23
CA LYS A 10 17.13 -3.76 15.40
C LYS A 10 17.60 -4.71 14.30
N TYR A 11 17.89 -5.97 14.65
CA TYR A 11 18.34 -6.97 13.67
C TYR A 11 17.26 -7.35 12.66
N SER A 12 16.01 -7.51 13.10
CA SER A 12 14.90 -7.79 12.17
C SER A 12 14.67 -6.64 11.20
N ALA A 13 14.71 -5.38 11.66
CA ALA A 13 14.65 -4.23 10.77
C ALA A 13 15.82 -4.23 9.77
N LEU A 14 17.06 -4.39 10.25
CA LEU A 14 18.26 -4.43 9.41
C LEU A 14 18.14 -5.50 8.31
N LEU A 15 17.75 -6.72 8.68
CA LEU A 15 17.57 -7.82 7.73
C LEU A 15 16.49 -7.51 6.69
N LEU A 16 15.33 -7.00 7.14
CA LEU A 16 14.25 -6.62 6.24
C LEU A 16 14.70 -5.55 5.24
N PHE A 17 15.33 -4.48 5.70
CA PHE A 17 15.78 -3.41 4.82
C PHE A 17 16.91 -3.84 3.90
N SER A 18 17.85 -4.66 4.37
CA SER A 18 18.90 -5.20 3.50
C SER A 18 18.31 -6.05 2.38
N PHE A 19 17.37 -6.94 2.72
CA PHE A 19 16.65 -7.76 1.75
C PHE A 19 15.82 -6.90 0.77
N SER A 20 15.18 -5.85 1.28
CA SER A 20 14.35 -4.95 0.47
C SER A 20 15.18 -4.10 -0.49
N ILE A 21 16.33 -3.59 -0.06
CA ILE A 21 17.28 -2.88 -0.92
C ILE A 21 17.74 -3.81 -2.03
N LEU A 22 18.14 -5.05 -1.70
CA LEU A 22 18.55 -6.03 -2.71
C LEU A 22 17.44 -6.24 -3.74
N ILE A 23 16.21 -6.56 -3.33
CA ILE A 23 15.11 -6.83 -4.25
C ILE A 23 14.71 -5.59 -5.06
N LEU A 24 14.46 -4.46 -4.42
CA LEU A 24 13.99 -3.24 -5.09
C LEU A 24 15.06 -2.65 -6.01
N SER A 25 16.34 -2.93 -5.78
CA SER A 25 17.43 -2.45 -6.63
C SER A 25 17.57 -3.22 -7.95
N ILE A 26 17.02 -4.45 -8.06
CA ILE A 26 17.19 -5.30 -9.24
C ILE A 26 16.75 -4.57 -10.51
N ILE A 27 15.53 -4.02 -10.51
CA ILE A 27 14.96 -3.38 -11.70
C ILE A 27 15.67 -2.07 -12.05
N PRO A 28 15.87 -1.12 -11.11
CA PRO A 28 16.66 0.09 -11.37
C PRO A 28 18.06 -0.22 -11.91
N LEU A 29 18.81 -1.12 -11.28
CA LEU A 29 20.16 -1.47 -11.73
C LEU A 29 20.14 -2.08 -13.13
N TYR A 30 19.23 -3.03 -13.38
CA TYR A 30 19.08 -3.64 -14.70
C TYR A 30 18.77 -2.60 -15.78
N ARG A 31 17.86 -1.65 -15.51
CA ARG A 31 17.53 -0.57 -16.46
C ARG A 31 18.69 0.40 -16.67
N THR A 32 19.45 0.72 -15.63
CA THR A 32 20.65 1.56 -15.76
C THR A 32 21.72 0.90 -16.63
N PHE A 33 21.99 -0.40 -16.45
CA PHE A 33 23.03 -1.10 -17.21
C PHE A 33 22.65 -1.42 -18.65
N TYR A 34 21.39 -1.76 -18.92
CA TYR A 34 20.98 -2.31 -20.24
C TYR A 34 20.08 -1.38 -21.06
N TYR A 35 19.46 -0.36 -20.45
CA TYR A 35 18.46 0.49 -21.10
C TYR A 35 18.73 1.99 -20.89
N ASN A 36 20.00 2.40 -20.70
CA ASN A 36 20.40 3.79 -20.50
C ASN A 36 19.63 4.50 -19.36
N GLY A 37 19.22 3.74 -18.34
CA GLY A 37 18.46 4.27 -17.20
C GLY A 37 17.01 4.63 -17.50
N LEU A 38 16.45 4.18 -18.64
CA LEU A 38 15.04 4.39 -18.94
C LEU A 38 14.16 3.61 -17.95
N PRO A 39 13.21 4.28 -17.27
CA PRO A 39 12.32 3.63 -16.33
C PRO A 39 11.34 2.66 -17.01
N PRO A 40 10.92 1.58 -16.34
CA PRO A 40 9.92 0.66 -16.87
C PRO A 40 8.51 1.25 -16.75
N GLY A 41 7.59 0.78 -17.59
CA GLY A 41 6.19 1.20 -17.60
C GLY A 41 5.94 2.41 -18.50
N GLU A 42 4.76 2.47 -19.12
CA GLU A 42 4.40 3.57 -20.04
C GLU A 42 3.92 4.82 -19.28
N THR A 43 3.26 4.61 -18.15
CA THR A 43 2.65 5.66 -17.32
C THR A 43 3.68 6.65 -16.76
N ILE A 44 4.87 6.17 -16.41
CA ILE A 44 5.93 7.03 -15.87
C ILE A 44 6.36 8.11 -16.87
N TYR A 45 6.36 7.84 -18.18
CA TYR A 45 6.79 8.83 -19.16
C TYR A 45 5.85 10.02 -19.21
N SER A 46 4.55 9.80 -18.99
CA SER A 46 3.58 10.89 -18.84
C SER A 46 3.86 11.70 -17.57
N HIS A 47 4.09 11.03 -16.43
CA HIS A 47 4.44 11.68 -15.17
C HIS A 47 5.76 12.49 -15.26
N MET A 48 6.77 11.96 -15.96
CA MET A 48 8.04 12.67 -16.21
C MET A 48 7.82 13.91 -17.07
N PHE A 49 7.04 13.79 -18.15
CA PHE A 49 6.71 14.92 -19.01
C PHE A 49 5.97 16.02 -18.23
N LEU A 50 4.92 15.64 -17.48
CA LEU A 50 4.15 16.56 -16.66
C LEU A 50 5.00 17.22 -15.56
N GLY A 51 5.85 16.45 -14.89
CA GLY A 51 6.77 16.96 -13.87
C GLY A 51 7.73 18.02 -14.42
N ASN A 52 8.31 17.79 -15.60
CA ASN A 52 9.13 18.79 -16.30
C ASN A 52 8.30 20.03 -16.69
N TYR A 53 7.13 19.80 -17.28
CA TYR A 53 6.25 20.86 -17.72
C TYR A 53 5.87 21.81 -16.57
N ILE A 54 5.50 21.25 -15.41
CA ILE A 54 5.10 22.02 -14.22
C ILE A 54 6.22 22.95 -13.75
N LEU A 55 7.48 22.50 -13.82
CA LEU A 55 8.61 23.29 -13.37
C LEU A 55 8.99 24.39 -14.35
N GLU A 56 8.82 24.14 -15.66
CA GLU A 56 9.17 25.09 -16.70
C GLU A 56 8.06 26.14 -16.93
N HIS A 57 6.80 25.71 -16.91
CA HIS A 57 5.65 26.51 -17.35
C HIS A 57 4.62 26.76 -16.24
N GLY A 58 4.81 26.18 -15.05
CA GLY A 58 3.83 26.21 -13.97
C GLY A 58 2.74 25.14 -14.11
N ILE A 59 1.81 25.11 -13.15
CA ILE A 59 0.73 24.11 -13.12
C ILE A 59 -0.24 24.39 -14.28
N PRO A 60 -0.42 23.45 -15.22
CA PRO A 60 -1.32 23.65 -16.34
C PRO A 60 -2.78 23.55 -15.91
N THR A 61 -3.66 24.25 -16.63
CA THR A 61 -5.13 24.10 -16.46
C THR A 61 -5.69 22.91 -17.23
N MET A 62 -5.06 22.58 -18.37
CA MET A 62 -5.41 21.44 -19.23
C MET A 62 -4.20 20.52 -19.37
N ASP A 63 -4.43 19.22 -19.41
CA ASP A 63 -3.38 18.21 -19.54
C ASP A 63 -2.62 18.38 -20.87
N PRO A 64 -1.34 18.80 -20.85
CA PRO A 64 -0.56 19.02 -22.06
C PRO A 64 -0.17 17.71 -22.75
N SER A 65 -0.31 16.56 -22.09
CA SER A 65 0.03 15.25 -22.66
C SER A 65 -1.08 14.67 -23.55
N ILE A 66 -2.29 15.23 -23.51
CA ILE A 66 -3.48 14.70 -24.19
C ILE A 66 -4.09 15.76 -25.12
N ALA A 67 -4.26 15.42 -26.39
CA ALA A 67 -4.85 16.33 -27.39
C ALA A 67 -6.30 16.75 -27.10
N LEU A 68 -7.05 15.94 -26.35
CA LEU A 68 -8.49 16.12 -26.05
C LEU A 68 -8.80 17.21 -25.00
N GLN A 69 -7.84 18.08 -24.64
CA GLN A 69 -8.02 19.19 -23.68
C GLN A 69 -8.72 18.75 -22.38
N ARG A 70 -8.24 17.66 -21.78
CA ARG A 70 -8.74 17.19 -20.49
C ARG A 70 -8.30 18.17 -19.38
N PRO A 71 -9.16 18.53 -18.42
CA PRO A 71 -8.73 19.28 -17.24
C PRO A 71 -7.60 18.54 -16.51
N TYR A 72 -6.51 19.26 -16.22
CA TYR A 72 -5.40 18.69 -15.47
C TYR A 72 -5.79 18.54 -13.99
N SER A 73 -5.53 17.36 -13.43
CA SER A 73 -5.62 17.12 -11.99
C SER A 73 -4.22 17.09 -11.43
N LEU A 74 -3.90 18.00 -10.51
CA LEU A 74 -2.58 18.07 -9.89
C LEU A 74 -2.25 16.75 -9.18
N ASP A 75 -1.22 16.06 -9.68
CA ASP A 75 -0.64 14.91 -9.01
C ASP A 75 0.65 15.31 -8.30
N ILE A 76 0.69 15.10 -6.97
CA ILE A 76 1.88 15.41 -6.17
C ILE A 76 3.07 14.55 -6.62
N PHE A 77 2.81 13.38 -7.18
CA PHE A 77 3.85 12.52 -7.74
C PHE A 77 4.59 13.20 -8.90
N ASP A 78 3.87 13.85 -9.82
CA ASP A 78 4.46 14.61 -10.94
C ASP A 78 5.39 15.71 -10.43
N LEU A 79 4.94 16.45 -9.41
CA LEU A 79 5.70 17.54 -8.82
C LEU A 79 7.00 17.04 -8.17
N LEU A 80 6.92 15.96 -7.38
CA LEU A 80 8.08 15.36 -6.74
C LEU A 80 9.08 14.83 -7.76
N LEU A 81 8.58 14.20 -8.82
CA LEU A 81 9.39 13.66 -9.90
C LEU A 81 10.08 14.78 -10.68
N GLY A 82 9.35 15.87 -10.97
CA GLY A 82 9.87 17.10 -11.54
C GLY A 82 11.04 17.66 -10.72
N ILE A 83 10.78 17.95 -9.44
CA ILE A 83 11.79 18.52 -8.53
C ILE A 83 13.03 17.64 -8.49
N LEU A 84 12.88 16.32 -8.32
CA LEU A 84 14.01 15.40 -8.28
C LEU A 84 14.74 15.35 -9.64
N GLY A 85 13.99 15.37 -10.74
CA GLY A 85 14.49 15.37 -12.11
C GLY A 85 15.41 16.54 -12.44
N GLN A 86 15.17 17.72 -11.86
CA GLN A 86 16.07 18.87 -12.02
C GLN A 86 17.46 18.64 -11.42
N TYR A 87 17.57 17.87 -10.34
CA TYR A 87 18.85 17.66 -9.65
C TYR A 87 19.65 16.49 -10.21
N ILE A 88 19.00 15.38 -10.56
CA ILE A 88 19.69 14.13 -10.95
C ILE A 88 19.37 13.65 -12.38
N GLY A 89 18.55 14.40 -13.12
CA GLY A 89 18.05 14.02 -14.43
C GLY A 89 16.79 13.16 -14.35
N MET A 90 15.87 13.36 -15.30
CA MET A 90 14.54 12.76 -15.26
C MET A 90 14.54 11.23 -15.28
N ASN A 91 15.39 10.61 -16.11
CA ASN A 91 15.47 9.14 -16.19
C ASN A 91 15.87 8.53 -14.84
N LEU A 92 16.88 9.09 -14.18
CA LEU A 92 17.31 8.63 -12.85
C LEU A 92 16.27 8.95 -11.78
N ALA A 93 15.62 10.10 -11.83
CA ALA A 93 14.53 10.43 -10.91
C ALA A 93 13.39 9.41 -11.01
N GLY A 94 13.04 8.98 -12.23
CA GLY A 94 12.02 7.96 -12.48
C GLY A 94 12.36 6.57 -11.90
N LEU A 95 13.65 6.24 -11.76
CA LEU A 95 14.09 5.00 -11.12
C LEU A 95 14.25 5.14 -9.60
N VAL A 96 14.78 6.27 -9.13
CA VAL A 96 15.14 6.49 -7.72
C VAL A 96 13.94 6.84 -6.85
N LEU A 97 13.01 7.67 -7.33
CA LEU A 97 11.87 8.10 -6.54
C LEU A 97 10.99 6.91 -6.08
N PRO A 98 10.54 6.00 -6.96
CA PRO A 98 9.76 4.84 -6.56
C PRO A 98 10.53 3.90 -5.62
N PHE A 99 11.83 3.72 -5.85
CA PHE A 99 12.69 2.93 -4.97
C PHE A 99 12.69 3.49 -3.53
N VAL A 100 12.89 4.80 -3.39
CA VAL A 100 12.88 5.48 -2.07
C VAL A 100 11.50 5.39 -1.42
N LEU A 101 10.43 5.59 -2.19
CA LEU A 101 9.05 5.47 -1.71
C LEU A 101 8.71 4.03 -1.29
N GLY A 102 9.26 3.02 -1.95
CA GLY A 102 9.12 1.61 -1.59
C GLY A 102 9.77 1.29 -0.25
N LEU A 103 11.01 1.76 -0.03
CA LEU A 103 11.68 1.64 1.26
C LEU A 103 10.94 2.37 2.38
N LEU A 104 10.40 3.57 2.09
CA LEU A 104 9.62 4.34 3.04
C LEU A 104 8.31 3.62 3.41
N THR A 105 7.64 3.02 2.42
CA THR A 105 6.44 2.19 2.63
C THR A 105 6.74 1.00 3.54
N LEU A 106 7.83 0.28 3.25
CA LEU A 106 8.26 -0.85 4.09
C LEU A 106 8.60 -0.42 5.51
N PHE A 107 9.21 0.75 5.69
CA PHE A 107 9.45 1.31 7.01
C PHE A 107 8.15 1.50 7.79
N PHE A 108 7.16 2.18 7.22
CA PHE A 108 5.89 2.40 7.90
C PHE A 108 5.11 1.10 8.12
N CYS A 109 5.06 0.20 7.13
CA CYS A 109 4.45 -1.12 7.27
C CYS A 109 5.09 -1.97 8.36
N TYR A 110 6.42 -2.05 8.39
CA TYR A 110 7.13 -2.80 9.43
C TYR A 110 6.87 -2.21 10.83
N ARG A 111 6.83 -0.87 10.95
CA ARG A 111 6.44 -0.21 12.20
C ARG A 111 5.01 -0.53 12.61
N LEU A 112 4.07 -0.55 11.67
CA LEU A 112 2.68 -0.97 11.91
C LEU A 112 2.60 -2.43 12.35
N PHE A 113 3.33 -3.33 11.69
CA PHE A 113 3.40 -4.74 12.10
C PHE A 113 3.95 -4.91 13.51
N LEU A 114 4.98 -4.15 13.89
CA LEU A 114 5.52 -4.17 15.26
C LEU A 114 4.54 -3.69 16.34
N LEU A 115 3.45 -3.00 15.97
CA LEU A 115 2.40 -2.64 16.93
C LEU A 115 1.56 -3.85 17.35
N ILE A 116 1.51 -4.89 16.51
CA ILE A 116 0.59 -6.04 16.67
C ILE A 116 1.37 -7.34 16.87
N LEU A 117 2.56 -7.44 16.27
CA LEU A 117 3.32 -8.68 16.13
C LEU A 117 4.69 -8.56 16.82
N PRO A 118 5.21 -9.66 17.40
CA PRO A 118 6.62 -9.79 17.76
C PRO A 118 7.55 -9.53 16.56
N SER A 119 8.79 -9.11 16.86
CA SER A 119 9.79 -8.72 15.86
C SER A 119 10.02 -9.74 14.74
N LYS A 120 10.05 -11.05 15.06
CA LYS A 120 10.24 -12.12 14.08
C LYS A 120 9.05 -12.27 13.13
N GLN A 121 7.82 -12.15 13.65
CA GLN A 121 6.61 -12.20 12.86
C GLN A 121 6.46 -10.95 11.99
N ALA A 122 6.79 -9.78 12.52
CA ALA A 122 6.82 -8.52 11.76
C ALA A 122 7.86 -8.56 10.62
N LEU A 123 9.03 -9.16 10.84
CA LEU A 123 10.02 -9.42 9.80
C LEU A 123 9.40 -10.28 8.69
N LEU A 124 8.80 -11.41 9.04
CA LEU A 124 8.25 -12.35 8.07
C LEU A 124 7.07 -11.74 7.28
N ALA A 125 6.19 -10.98 7.92
CA ALA A 125 5.15 -10.21 7.24
C ALA A 125 5.77 -9.17 6.27
N GLY A 126 6.84 -8.49 6.68
CA GLY A 126 7.60 -7.58 5.81
C GLY A 126 8.23 -8.29 4.61
N VAL A 127 8.73 -9.51 4.79
CA VAL A 127 9.27 -10.34 3.70
C VAL A 127 8.16 -10.70 2.71
N PHE A 128 7.00 -11.17 3.17
CA PHE A 128 5.84 -11.43 2.30
C PHE A 128 5.36 -10.19 1.54
N LEU A 129 5.43 -9.01 2.19
CA LEU A 129 5.08 -7.73 1.59
C LEU A 129 6.02 -7.37 0.44
N VAL A 130 7.34 -7.36 0.68
CA VAL A 130 8.32 -6.97 -0.36
C VAL A 130 8.44 -8.01 -1.47
N SER A 131 8.20 -9.29 -1.19
CA SER A 131 8.18 -10.33 -2.21
C SER A 131 6.87 -10.39 -3.01
N CYS A 132 5.88 -9.55 -2.70
CA CYS A 132 4.63 -9.52 -3.43
C CYS A 132 4.84 -8.88 -4.82
N PRO A 133 4.44 -9.52 -5.93
CA PRO A 133 4.63 -8.96 -7.27
C PRO A 133 3.99 -7.57 -7.42
N VAL A 134 2.77 -7.38 -6.92
CA VAL A 134 2.10 -6.06 -6.90
C VAL A 134 2.97 -4.98 -6.24
N PHE A 135 3.62 -5.30 -5.11
CA PHE A 135 4.48 -4.35 -4.42
C PHE A 135 5.67 -3.97 -5.31
N LEU A 136 6.31 -4.96 -5.93
CA LEU A 136 7.45 -4.74 -6.83
C LEU A 136 7.04 -3.95 -8.08
N THR A 137 5.90 -4.25 -8.68
CA THR A 137 5.38 -3.53 -9.84
C THR A 137 5.14 -2.05 -9.51
N ILE A 138 4.44 -1.74 -8.42
CA ILE A 138 4.15 -0.36 -8.03
C ILE A 138 5.42 0.47 -7.86
N PHE A 139 6.42 -0.10 -7.18
CA PHE A 139 7.68 0.58 -6.89
C PHE A 139 8.74 0.41 -7.98
N SER A 140 8.42 -0.23 -9.11
CA SER A 140 9.28 -0.28 -10.29
C SER A 140 8.74 0.55 -11.44
N GLU A 141 7.43 0.51 -11.72
CA GLU A 141 6.78 1.26 -12.81
C GLU A 141 6.44 2.70 -12.46
N ALA A 142 6.76 3.15 -11.23
CA ALA A 142 6.70 4.56 -10.83
C ALA A 142 5.33 5.22 -11.10
N THR A 143 4.26 4.54 -10.72
CA THR A 143 2.91 5.10 -10.79
C THR A 143 2.67 6.05 -9.62
N ASN A 144 1.66 6.90 -9.71
CA ASN A 144 1.21 7.71 -8.58
C ASN A 144 0.83 6.88 -7.33
N MET A 145 0.48 5.60 -7.52
CA MET A 145 0.27 4.63 -6.43
C MET A 145 1.52 4.46 -5.55
N ALA A 146 2.73 4.65 -6.10
CA ALA A 146 3.98 4.59 -5.35
C ALA A 146 4.07 5.71 -4.29
N LEU A 147 3.42 6.85 -4.49
CA LEU A 147 3.33 7.91 -3.48
C LEU A 147 2.15 7.71 -2.51
N LEU A 148 1.02 7.23 -3.04
CA LEU A 148 -0.18 6.98 -2.24
C LEU A 148 0.05 5.95 -1.14
N PHE A 149 0.80 4.90 -1.44
CA PHE A 149 1.04 3.80 -0.51
C PHE A 149 1.82 4.23 0.75
N PRO A 150 3.00 4.90 0.65
CA PRO A 150 3.69 5.39 1.84
C PRO A 150 2.88 6.44 2.61
N LEU A 151 2.10 7.30 1.95
CA LEU A 151 1.21 8.26 2.61
C LEU A 151 0.10 7.56 3.42
N LEU A 152 -0.49 6.49 2.86
CA LEU A 152 -1.46 5.66 3.56
C LEU A 152 -0.83 5.02 4.81
N CYS A 153 0.32 4.37 4.63
CA CYS A 153 1.03 3.69 5.71
C CYS A 153 1.53 4.66 6.79
N SER A 154 2.05 5.84 6.40
CA SER A 154 2.45 6.88 7.35
C SER A 154 1.26 7.45 8.09
N GLY A 155 0.13 7.68 7.40
CA GLY A 155 -1.12 8.13 7.99
C GLY A 155 -1.59 7.19 9.09
N PHE A 156 -1.65 5.88 8.84
CA PHE A 156 -1.97 4.89 9.87
C PHE A 156 -0.92 4.82 10.97
N PHE A 157 0.37 4.83 10.62
CA PHE A 157 1.44 4.76 11.60
C PHE A 157 1.36 5.93 12.60
N PHE A 158 1.21 7.15 12.11
CA PHE A 158 1.06 8.35 12.93
C PHE A 158 -0.25 8.34 13.69
N PHE A 159 -1.35 7.93 13.07
CA PHE A 159 -2.66 7.82 13.73
C PHE A 159 -2.61 6.96 15.00
N PHE A 160 -1.80 5.90 15.01
CA PHE A 160 -1.63 5.04 16.17
C PHE A 160 -0.61 5.56 17.22
N GLN A 161 0.05 6.71 17.02
CA GLN A 161 0.99 7.27 17.99
C GLN A 161 0.29 7.97 19.16
N LYS A 162 0.96 7.98 20.33
CA LYS A 162 0.48 8.65 21.57
C LYS A 162 0.88 10.11 21.69
N ASN A 163 1.97 10.50 21.04
CA ASN A 163 2.57 11.82 21.17
C ASN A 163 1.99 12.79 20.11
N TRP A 164 2.54 14.00 20.04
CA TRP A 164 2.15 15.01 19.07
C TRP A 164 2.25 14.53 17.60
N THR A 165 3.06 13.50 17.32
CA THR A 165 3.19 12.98 15.95
C THR A 165 1.89 12.41 15.41
N LYS A 166 0.90 12.09 16.27
CA LYS A 166 -0.45 11.73 15.80
C LYS A 166 -1.08 12.79 14.91
N TYR A 167 -0.79 14.08 15.13
CA TYR A 167 -1.32 15.15 14.28
C TYR A 167 -0.73 15.13 12.86
N LEU A 168 0.40 14.46 12.63
CA LEU A 168 0.97 14.27 11.28
C LEU A 168 0.13 13.30 10.42
N SER A 169 -0.82 12.56 11.01
CA SER A 169 -1.77 11.76 10.23
C SER A 169 -2.69 12.64 9.38
N PHE A 170 -3.06 13.83 9.86
CA PHE A 170 -3.86 14.79 9.09
C PHE A 170 -3.12 15.24 7.83
N LEU A 171 -1.81 15.49 7.95
CA LEU A 171 -0.98 15.83 6.80
C LEU A 171 -0.94 14.65 5.82
N SER A 172 -0.64 13.44 6.31
CA SER A 172 -0.51 12.25 5.46
C SER A 172 -1.81 11.93 4.72
N PHE A 173 -2.95 11.88 5.43
CA PHE A 173 -4.25 11.62 4.82
C PHE A 173 -4.79 12.82 4.03
N GLY A 174 -4.44 14.04 4.42
CA GLY A 174 -4.78 15.25 3.67
C GLY A 174 -4.10 15.29 2.30
N LEU A 175 -2.86 14.80 2.18
CA LEU A 175 -2.19 14.69 0.88
C LEU A 175 -2.86 13.65 -0.05
N LEU A 176 -3.51 12.61 0.49
CA LEU A 176 -4.26 11.64 -0.32
C LEU A 176 -5.46 12.27 -1.04
N PHE A 177 -5.95 13.42 -0.57
CA PHE A 177 -7.04 14.16 -1.20
C PHE A 177 -6.72 14.53 -2.66
N PHE A 178 -5.47 14.89 -2.93
CA PHE A 178 -5.03 15.32 -4.26
C PHE A 178 -5.08 14.21 -5.31
N SER A 179 -5.10 12.95 -4.87
CA SER A 179 -5.17 11.81 -5.78
C SER A 179 -6.61 11.36 -6.08
N GLY A 180 -7.61 11.99 -5.46
CA GLY A 180 -9.03 11.78 -5.77
C GLY A 180 -9.86 11.22 -4.61
N ALA A 181 -11.17 11.47 -4.69
CA ALA A 181 -12.12 11.19 -3.62
C ALA A 181 -12.24 9.70 -3.24
N ILE A 182 -11.98 8.78 -4.17
CA ILE A 182 -12.06 7.34 -3.91
C ILE A 182 -11.01 6.93 -2.87
N HIS A 183 -9.79 7.48 -2.94
CA HIS A 183 -8.76 7.21 -1.95
C HIS A 183 -9.15 7.70 -0.56
N VAL A 184 -9.78 8.89 -0.48
CA VAL A 184 -10.31 9.44 0.78
C VAL A 184 -11.41 8.55 1.36
N LEU A 185 -12.35 8.09 0.52
CA LEU A 185 -13.41 7.17 0.93
C LEU A 185 -12.85 5.86 1.48
N LEU A 186 -11.84 5.29 0.81
CA LEU A 186 -11.18 4.07 1.27
C LEU A 186 -10.48 4.27 2.63
N VAL A 187 -9.84 5.41 2.86
CA VAL A 187 -9.24 5.74 4.15
C VAL A 187 -10.30 5.84 5.25
N ILE A 188 -11.44 6.50 4.97
CA ILE A 188 -12.57 6.58 5.91
C ILE A 188 -13.06 5.19 6.27
N LEU A 189 -13.31 4.32 5.27
CA LEU A 189 -13.77 2.95 5.50
C LEU A 189 -12.76 2.14 6.32
N LEU A 190 -11.46 2.25 6.02
CA LEU A 190 -10.41 1.59 6.80
C LEU A 190 -10.40 2.07 8.26
N LEU A 191 -10.45 3.38 8.50
CA LEU A 191 -10.49 3.95 9.84
C LEU A 191 -11.72 3.48 10.63
N LEU A 192 -12.88 3.37 9.98
CA LEU A 192 -14.09 2.79 10.57
C LEU A 192 -13.91 1.30 10.91
N CYS A 193 -13.29 0.51 10.03
CA CYS A 193 -12.97 -0.89 10.30
C CYS A 193 -12.09 -1.04 11.55
N PHE A 194 -11.01 -0.25 11.63
CA PHE A 194 -10.11 -0.25 12.79
C PHE A 194 -10.78 0.24 14.08
N SER A 195 -11.73 1.18 14.00
CA SER A 195 -12.46 1.66 15.18
C SER A 195 -13.47 0.64 15.73
N SER A 196 -14.07 -0.17 14.85
CA SER A 196 -15.17 -1.09 15.18
C SER A 196 -14.78 -2.41 15.85
N THR A 197 -13.49 -2.77 15.84
CA THR A 197 -13.03 -4.06 16.37
C THR A 197 -13.09 -4.04 17.91
N LYS A 198 -14.15 -4.69 18.46
CA LYS A 198 -14.46 -4.78 19.90
C LYS A 198 -13.43 -5.57 20.70
N GLU A 199 -12.91 -6.66 20.13
CA GLU A 199 -11.78 -7.41 20.67
C GLU A 199 -10.55 -7.02 19.89
N ARG A 200 -9.74 -6.20 20.54
CA ARG A 200 -8.58 -5.63 19.89
C ARG A 200 -7.50 -6.72 19.86
N PRO A 201 -6.84 -6.94 18.72
CA PRO A 201 -5.62 -7.77 18.70
C PRO A 201 -4.49 -7.15 19.54
N PHE A 202 -4.67 -5.89 19.93
CA PHE A 202 -3.79 -5.15 20.82
C PHE A 202 -4.05 -5.57 22.27
N PRO A 203 -3.02 -5.95 23.06
CA PRO A 203 -3.19 -6.25 24.48
C PRO A 203 -3.90 -5.09 25.18
N ALA A 204 -4.78 -5.39 26.14
CA ALA A 204 -5.71 -4.44 26.77
C ALA A 204 -5.06 -3.16 27.37
N ASP A 205 -3.75 -3.21 27.64
CA ASP A 205 -2.93 -2.06 28.09
C ASP A 205 -2.32 -1.21 26.97
N SER A 206 -2.43 -1.62 25.71
CA SER A 206 -1.73 -1.02 24.58
C SER A 206 -2.63 -0.10 23.75
N LEU A 207 -2.31 1.20 23.88
CA LEU A 207 -2.47 2.29 22.90
C LEU A 207 -3.88 2.69 22.43
N MET A 208 -4.76 1.77 22.09
CA MET A 208 -5.97 2.09 21.33
C MET A 208 -7.17 2.46 22.22
N THR A 209 -7.14 2.16 23.53
CA THR A 209 -8.22 2.49 24.50
C THR A 209 -8.32 3.98 24.78
N ARG A 210 -7.30 4.75 24.36
CA ARG A 210 -7.24 6.21 24.47
C ARG A 210 -6.82 6.89 23.16
N ILE A 211 -7.16 6.35 21.99
CA ILE A 211 -7.35 7.30 20.88
C ILE A 211 -8.55 8.11 21.32
N ASP A 212 -8.32 9.37 21.69
CA ASP A 212 -9.37 10.26 22.15
C ASP A 212 -10.51 10.15 21.15
N LYS A 213 -11.69 9.67 21.57
CA LYS A 213 -12.85 9.54 20.68
C LYS A 213 -13.09 10.86 19.94
N LYS A 214 -12.81 11.99 20.61
CA LYS A 214 -12.77 13.33 20.03
C LYS A 214 -11.81 13.46 18.84
N TYR A 215 -10.58 12.99 18.95
CA TYR A 215 -9.59 13.02 17.87
C TYR A 215 -10.00 12.13 16.70
N PHE A 216 -10.50 10.91 16.97
CA PHE A 216 -11.01 10.03 15.92
C PHE A 216 -12.17 10.67 15.15
N MET A 217 -13.14 11.25 15.87
CA MET A 217 -14.26 11.98 15.27
C MET A 217 -13.79 13.21 14.48
N LEU A 218 -12.78 13.93 14.97
CA LEU A 218 -12.21 15.09 14.27
C LEU A 218 -11.50 14.67 12.98
N LEU A 219 -10.76 13.57 13.01
CA LEU A 219 -10.14 13.00 11.80
C LEU A 219 -11.19 12.54 10.78
N LEU A 220 -12.23 11.83 11.23
CA LEU A 220 -13.32 11.44 10.34
C LEU A 220 -14.02 12.66 9.75
N LEU A 221 -14.31 13.69 10.55
CA LEU A 221 -14.92 14.93 10.08
C LEU A 221 -14.03 15.64 9.06
N PHE A 222 -12.72 15.69 9.30
CA PHE A 222 -11.74 16.24 8.36
C PHE A 222 -11.74 15.47 7.03
N LEU A 223 -11.69 14.14 7.07
CA LEU A 223 -11.71 13.33 5.85
C LEU A 223 -13.05 13.45 5.11
N PHE A 224 -14.15 13.54 5.85
CA PHE A 224 -15.49 13.71 5.28
C PHE A 224 -15.63 15.08 4.62
N THR A 225 -15.14 16.14 5.25
CA THR A 225 -15.14 17.50 4.67
C THR A 225 -14.27 17.57 3.43
N LEU A 226 -13.10 16.93 3.43
CA LEU A 226 -12.29 16.76 2.21
C LEU A 226 -13.09 16.02 1.13
N PHE A 227 -13.65 14.84 1.43
CA PHE A 227 -14.42 14.06 0.47
C PHE A 227 -15.58 14.85 -0.18
N PHE A 228 -16.39 15.55 0.63
CA PHE A 228 -17.46 16.40 0.11
C PHE A 228 -16.93 17.62 -0.65
N GLY A 229 -15.80 18.19 -0.23
CA GLY A 229 -15.11 19.24 -0.96
C GLY A 229 -14.70 18.77 -2.37
N SER A 230 -14.10 17.58 -2.50
CA SER A 230 -13.78 17.04 -3.83
C SER A 230 -15.02 16.77 -4.68
N LEU A 231 -16.13 16.35 -4.07
CA LEU A 231 -17.38 16.13 -4.81
C LEU A 231 -17.95 17.44 -5.36
N LEU A 232 -17.97 18.50 -4.54
CA LEU A 232 -18.56 19.79 -4.89
C LEU A 232 -17.69 20.59 -5.87
N PHE A 233 -16.37 20.57 -5.70
CA PHE A 233 -15.46 21.41 -6.48
C PHE A 233 -14.71 20.64 -7.59
N GLY A 234 -14.57 19.32 -7.45
CA GLY A 234 -13.72 18.50 -8.33
C GLY A 234 -14.43 17.89 -9.54
N GLY A 235 -15.76 18.05 -9.68
CA GLY A 235 -16.49 17.54 -10.84
C GLY A 235 -16.23 16.05 -11.11
N ILE A 236 -16.41 15.21 -10.09
CA ILE A 236 -16.08 13.78 -10.16
C ILE A 236 -16.93 13.11 -11.24
N SER A 237 -16.33 12.89 -12.40
CA SER A 237 -16.84 11.90 -13.36
C SER A 237 -16.30 10.55 -12.92
N LEU A 238 -17.15 9.74 -12.28
CA LEU A 238 -16.90 8.30 -12.16
C LEU A 238 -16.96 7.72 -13.57
N GLN A 239 -15.84 7.76 -14.28
CA GLN A 239 -15.68 7.05 -15.53
C GLN A 239 -15.59 5.57 -15.19
N LEU A 240 -16.74 4.93 -15.02
CA LEU A 240 -16.84 3.48 -14.92
C LEU A 240 -16.34 2.90 -16.23
N HIS A 241 -15.10 2.41 -16.22
CA HIS A 241 -14.61 1.58 -17.31
C HIS A 241 -15.30 0.23 -17.19
N THR A 242 -16.43 0.07 -17.89
CA THR A 242 -17.10 -1.21 -18.01
C THR A 242 -16.28 -2.09 -18.95
N GLN A 243 -15.19 -2.67 -18.44
CA GLN A 243 -14.62 -3.85 -19.06
C GLN A 243 -15.67 -4.96 -19.00
N GLY A 244 -15.80 -5.76 -20.06
CA GLY A 244 -16.73 -6.89 -20.05
C GLY A 244 -16.39 -7.84 -18.89
N LEU A 245 -17.40 -8.39 -18.23
CA LEU A 245 -17.19 -9.29 -17.08
C LEU A 245 -16.28 -10.48 -17.44
N LEU A 246 -16.33 -10.95 -18.69
CA LEU A 246 -15.43 -11.99 -19.21
C LEU A 246 -13.96 -11.54 -19.28
N SER A 247 -13.68 -10.34 -19.79
CA SER A 247 -12.31 -9.81 -19.86
C SER A 247 -11.76 -9.52 -18.46
N LEU A 248 -12.60 -9.10 -17.52
CA LEU A 248 -12.23 -8.92 -16.13
C LEU A 248 -11.83 -10.24 -15.46
N ILE A 249 -12.63 -11.29 -15.65
CA ILE A 249 -12.30 -12.64 -15.14
C ILE A 249 -11.01 -13.14 -15.79
N GLN A 250 -10.86 -12.99 -17.11
CA GLN A 250 -9.65 -13.41 -17.82
C GLN A 250 -8.42 -12.67 -17.31
N ASN A 251 -8.47 -11.35 -17.18
CA ASN A 251 -7.36 -10.56 -16.67
C ASN A 251 -7.03 -10.96 -15.22
N PHE A 252 -8.04 -11.14 -14.37
CA PHE A 252 -7.82 -11.54 -12.97
C PHE A 252 -7.18 -12.93 -12.85
N PHE A 253 -7.63 -13.92 -13.64
CA PHE A 253 -7.05 -15.28 -13.62
C PHE A 253 -5.70 -15.37 -14.35
N SER A 254 -5.54 -14.62 -15.44
CA SER A 254 -4.26 -14.53 -16.18
C SER A 254 -3.19 -13.81 -15.37
N ASP A 255 -3.58 -12.84 -14.54
CA ASP A 255 -2.67 -12.09 -13.70
C ASP A 255 -2.37 -12.77 -12.36
N PHE A 256 -2.92 -13.96 -12.05
CA PHE A 256 -2.48 -14.70 -10.85
C PHE A 256 -1.00 -15.08 -10.97
N GLY A 257 -0.16 -14.50 -10.11
CA GLY A 257 1.30 -14.61 -10.23
C GLY A 257 1.93 -13.72 -11.31
N GLY A 258 1.15 -12.89 -11.99
CA GLY A 258 1.58 -11.90 -12.98
C GLY A 258 1.87 -10.52 -12.38
N ILE A 259 1.98 -9.51 -13.26
CA ILE A 259 2.44 -8.14 -12.94
C ILE A 259 1.53 -7.43 -11.92
N PHE A 260 0.22 -7.60 -12.04
CA PHE A 260 -0.78 -7.07 -11.09
C PHE A 260 -1.30 -8.13 -10.10
N GLY A 261 -0.65 -9.29 -10.06
CA GLY A 261 -1.05 -10.45 -9.28
C GLY A 261 -0.46 -10.51 -7.89
N PHE A 262 -1.23 -11.03 -6.95
CA PHE A 262 -0.63 -11.63 -5.77
C PHE A 262 0.12 -12.91 -6.13
N SER A 263 1.22 -13.18 -5.43
CA SER A 263 1.79 -14.54 -5.45
C SER A 263 0.71 -15.51 -5.00
N VAL A 264 0.43 -16.54 -5.81
CA VAL A 264 -0.55 -17.60 -5.50
C VAL A 264 -0.30 -18.16 -4.10
N PHE A 265 0.97 -18.33 -3.75
CA PHE A 265 1.38 -18.78 -2.42
C PHE A 265 0.89 -17.84 -1.31
N THR A 266 1.11 -16.52 -1.44
CA THR A 266 0.65 -15.52 -0.47
C THR A 266 -0.88 -15.52 -0.34
N VAL A 267 -1.61 -15.66 -1.45
CA VAL A 267 -3.09 -15.73 -1.43
C VAL A 267 -3.56 -16.98 -0.70
N VAL A 268 -3.01 -18.14 -1.02
CA VAL A 268 -3.37 -19.41 -0.38
C VAL A 268 -3.11 -19.33 1.12
N LEU A 269 -1.94 -18.84 1.54
CA LEU A 269 -1.64 -18.67 2.96
C LEU A 269 -2.61 -17.68 3.64
N ALA A 270 -2.93 -16.56 3.00
CA ALA A 270 -3.87 -15.60 3.54
C ALA A 270 -5.28 -16.20 3.69
N ILE A 271 -5.75 -16.99 2.73
CA ILE A 271 -7.04 -17.70 2.82
C ILE A 271 -7.02 -18.70 3.99
N LEU A 272 -5.96 -19.51 4.11
CA LEU A 272 -5.79 -20.45 5.23
C LEU A 272 -5.80 -19.75 6.59
N SER A 273 -5.44 -18.48 6.65
CA SER A 273 -5.45 -17.70 7.88
C SER A 273 -6.85 -17.22 8.32
N ILE A 274 -7.82 -17.14 7.41
CA ILE A 274 -9.16 -16.56 7.67
C ILE A 274 -9.83 -17.21 8.89
N PRO A 275 -9.89 -18.55 9.03
CA PRO A 275 -10.51 -19.17 10.20
C PRO A 275 -9.82 -18.80 11.52
N THR A 276 -8.50 -18.62 11.50
CA THR A 276 -7.72 -18.25 12.68
C THR A 276 -7.91 -16.78 13.03
N LEU A 277 -7.89 -15.90 12.03
CA LEU A 277 -8.16 -14.47 12.22
C LEU A 277 -9.60 -14.24 12.72
N TRP A 278 -10.56 -15.01 12.21
CA TRP A 278 -11.96 -14.97 12.66
C TRP A 278 -12.10 -15.45 14.11
N LYS A 279 -11.48 -16.58 14.47
CA LYS A 279 -11.48 -17.10 15.86
C LYS A 279 -10.84 -16.12 16.84
N LYS A 280 -9.80 -15.39 16.41
CA LYS A 280 -9.15 -14.32 17.20
C LYS A 280 -9.92 -12.99 17.16
N LYS A 281 -11.10 -12.94 16.53
CA LYS A 281 -11.94 -11.75 16.33
C LYS A 281 -11.21 -10.55 15.72
N MET A 282 -10.16 -10.83 14.95
CA MET A 282 -9.40 -9.83 14.21
C MET A 282 -10.11 -9.39 12.92
N LEU A 283 -11.07 -10.20 12.45
CA LEU A 283 -11.97 -9.87 11.35
C LEU A 283 -13.33 -9.46 11.93
N SER A 284 -13.82 -8.29 11.53
CA SER A 284 -15.17 -7.81 11.86
C SER A 284 -16.05 -7.79 10.59
N PRO A 285 -17.38 -7.72 10.71
CA PRO A 285 -18.26 -7.55 9.56
C PRO A 285 -17.93 -6.31 8.71
N LEU A 286 -17.43 -5.24 9.36
CA LEU A 286 -16.95 -4.04 8.66
C LEU A 286 -15.69 -4.31 7.83
N PHE A 287 -14.78 -5.16 8.31
CA PHE A 287 -13.66 -5.63 7.48
C PHE A 287 -14.17 -6.38 6.24
N CYS A 288 -15.14 -7.30 6.38
CA CYS A 288 -15.73 -7.98 5.24
C CYS A 288 -16.37 -7.00 4.25
N PHE A 289 -17.11 -6.01 4.75
CA PHE A 289 -17.68 -4.95 3.92
C PHE A 289 -16.59 -4.16 3.19
N PHE A 290 -15.50 -3.79 3.86
CA PHE A 290 -14.36 -3.15 3.23
C PHE A 290 -13.76 -3.98 2.10
N PHE A 291 -13.54 -5.29 2.31
CA PHE A 291 -13.07 -6.18 1.24
C PHE A 291 -14.05 -6.22 0.06
N VAL A 292 -15.37 -6.28 0.31
CA VAL A 292 -16.40 -6.26 -0.76
C VAL A 292 -16.33 -4.97 -1.57
N VAL A 293 -16.27 -3.81 -0.90
CA VAL A 293 -16.12 -2.50 -1.57
C VAL A 293 -14.83 -2.47 -2.38
N LEU A 294 -13.75 -3.00 -1.84
CA LEU A 294 -12.46 -2.96 -2.53
C LEU A 294 -12.43 -3.90 -3.74
N PHE A 295 -12.98 -5.10 -3.64
CA PHE A 295 -13.18 -5.98 -4.80
C PHE A 295 -14.04 -5.31 -5.86
N PHE A 296 -15.13 -4.63 -5.46
CA PHE A 296 -15.93 -3.85 -6.40
C PHE A 296 -15.10 -2.79 -7.13
N LEU A 297 -14.27 -2.02 -6.41
CA LEU A 297 -13.39 -1.03 -7.05
C LEU A 297 -12.34 -1.66 -7.96
N ILE A 298 -11.75 -2.79 -7.58
CA ILE A 298 -10.76 -3.52 -8.40
C ILE A 298 -11.39 -3.96 -9.72
N PHE A 299 -12.58 -4.55 -9.67
CA PHE A 299 -13.24 -5.10 -10.86
C PHE A 299 -13.93 -4.03 -11.73
N PHE A 300 -14.53 -3.01 -11.13
CA PHE A 300 -15.39 -2.07 -11.86
C PHE A 300 -14.78 -0.68 -12.07
N VAL A 301 -13.68 -0.34 -11.39
CA VAL A 301 -13.04 0.97 -11.50
C VAL A 301 -11.60 0.88 -12.00
N SER A 302 -10.72 0.17 -11.29
CA SER A 302 -9.32 0.00 -11.72
C SER A 302 -8.65 -1.16 -11.01
N SER A 303 -7.93 -2.01 -11.75
CA SER A 303 -7.11 -3.08 -11.18
C SER A 303 -6.03 -2.58 -10.22
N LEU A 304 -5.61 -1.31 -10.35
CA LEU A 304 -4.60 -0.70 -9.48
C LEU A 304 -5.01 -0.73 -8.01
N TYR A 305 -6.30 -0.64 -7.68
CA TYR A 305 -6.80 -0.69 -6.29
C TYR A 305 -6.40 -1.97 -5.53
N VAL A 306 -5.92 -3.00 -6.23
CA VAL A 306 -5.32 -4.21 -5.63
C VAL A 306 -4.21 -3.89 -4.62
N PHE A 307 -3.53 -2.74 -4.76
CA PHE A 307 -2.48 -2.32 -3.84
C PHE A 307 -2.95 -2.20 -2.39
N TYR A 308 -4.19 -1.79 -2.16
CA TYR A 308 -4.76 -1.66 -0.83
C TYR A 308 -4.87 -3.01 -0.10
N LEU A 309 -4.94 -4.14 -0.84
CA LEU A 309 -4.98 -5.48 -0.27
C LEU A 309 -3.61 -5.99 0.15
N VAL A 310 -2.52 -5.41 -0.37
CA VAL A 310 -1.17 -5.97 -0.21
C VAL A 310 -0.75 -6.11 1.26
N PRO A 311 -0.92 -5.10 2.14
CA PRO A 311 -0.59 -5.26 3.55
C PRO A 311 -1.45 -6.33 4.24
N PHE A 312 -2.73 -6.46 3.85
CA PHE A 312 -3.64 -7.45 4.41
C PHE A 312 -3.28 -8.87 4.00
N PHE A 313 -2.92 -9.09 2.73
CA PHE A 313 -2.45 -10.38 2.24
C PHE A 313 -1.11 -10.76 2.87
N ALA A 314 -0.16 -9.83 3.00
CA ALA A 314 1.11 -10.10 3.68
C ALA A 314 0.90 -10.49 5.16
N PHE A 315 0.00 -9.78 5.86
CA PHE A 315 -0.37 -10.09 7.23
C PHE A 315 -1.11 -11.43 7.37
N GLY A 316 -2.05 -11.73 6.48
CA GLY A 316 -2.73 -13.02 6.44
C GLY A 316 -1.77 -14.17 6.14
N ALA A 317 -0.88 -13.98 5.17
CA ALA A 317 0.11 -14.98 4.77
C ALA A 317 1.02 -15.40 5.91
N LEU A 318 1.42 -14.46 6.78
CA LEU A 318 2.12 -14.77 8.03
C LEU A 318 1.35 -15.78 8.88
N PHE A 319 0.07 -15.55 9.17
CA PHE A 319 -0.72 -16.46 10.00
C PHE A 319 -0.96 -17.81 9.31
N GLY A 320 -1.17 -17.81 7.99
CA GLY A 320 -1.23 -19.03 7.20
C GLY A 320 0.06 -19.85 7.32
N PHE A 321 1.21 -19.18 7.22
CA PHE A 321 2.52 -19.80 7.38
C PHE A 321 2.70 -20.38 8.78
N GLU A 322 2.29 -19.66 9.83
CA GLU A 322 2.35 -20.20 11.20
C GLU A 322 1.49 -21.45 11.38
N ILE A 323 0.32 -21.52 10.73
CA ILE A 323 -0.54 -22.71 10.77
C ILE A 323 0.20 -23.89 10.13
N LEU A 324 0.81 -23.70 8.97
CA LEU A 324 1.56 -24.75 8.27
C LEU A 324 2.78 -25.24 9.06
N VAL A 325 3.51 -24.32 9.72
CA VAL A 325 4.68 -24.68 10.54
C VAL A 325 4.28 -25.42 11.81
N LYS A 326 3.16 -25.05 12.44
CA LYS A 326 2.64 -25.72 13.64
C LYS A 326 2.02 -27.06 13.33
N HIS A 327 1.56 -27.27 12.10
CA HIS A 327 1.07 -28.56 11.67
C HIS A 327 2.23 -29.55 11.71
N GLN A 328 2.17 -30.52 12.61
CA GLN A 328 3.13 -31.62 12.58
C GLN A 328 2.81 -32.41 11.33
N TRP A 329 3.66 -32.28 10.30
CA TRP A 329 3.61 -33.10 9.08
C TRP A 329 4.01 -34.53 9.44
N ARG A 330 3.18 -35.20 10.25
CA ARG A 330 3.30 -36.64 10.48
C ARG A 330 2.81 -37.30 9.20
N LEU A 331 3.77 -37.73 8.38
CA LEU A 331 3.50 -38.57 7.23
C LEU A 331 3.14 -39.98 7.73
N GLU A 332 2.00 -40.11 8.42
CA GLU A 332 1.50 -41.39 8.92
C GLU A 332 1.31 -42.42 7.79
N TYR A 333 1.21 -41.94 6.55
CA TYR A 333 1.11 -42.77 5.35
C TYR A 333 2.46 -43.30 4.83
N LEU A 334 3.57 -42.57 5.02
CA LEU A 334 4.92 -43.06 4.64
C LEU A 334 5.53 -43.96 5.71
N SER A 335 5.08 -43.87 6.96
CA SER A 335 5.49 -44.82 8.01
C SER A 335 4.80 -46.19 7.91
N ARG A 336 3.90 -46.37 6.95
CA ARG A 336 3.20 -47.65 6.66
C ARG A 336 3.73 -48.34 5.39
N ILE A 337 4.72 -47.75 4.73
CA ILE A 337 5.54 -48.36 3.67
C ILE A 337 6.87 -48.73 4.33
#